data_AF-A0A9E3YG63-F1
#
_entry.id   AF-A0A9E3YG63-F1
#
_cell.length_a   1.000
_cell.length_b   1.000
_cell.length_c   1.000
_cell.angle_alpha   90.00
_cell.angle_beta   90.00
_cell.angle_gamma   90.00
#
_symmetry.space_group_name_H-M   'P 1'
#
loop_
_entity.id
_entity.type
_entity.pdbx_description
1 polymer ?
#
loop_
_entity_poly.entity_id
_entity_poly.type
_entity_poly.pdbx_seq_one_letter_code
_entity_poly.pdbx_strand_id
1 'polypeptide(L)' 'MKCGIMFANTVFPDGQRAAAFASAAEEAGFESLWTVEHVVFPDNYGSSYPYDQSGKMPAHPKSKLTDPIVWLTWVGA' A
#
# COMPACT_ATOMS: atom_id res chain seq x y z
N MET A 1 1.59 23.14 6.42
CA MET A 1 1.34 21.80 7.00
C MET A 1 1.85 20.78 6.00
N LYS A 2 2.53 19.72 6.44
CA LYS A 2 2.99 18.64 5.53
C LYS A 2 1.95 17.52 5.55
N CYS A 3 1.56 17.04 4.37
CA CYS A 3 0.58 15.97 4.18
C CYS A 3 1.20 14.83 3.39
N GLY A 4 0.91 13.59 3.76
CA GLY A 4 1.38 12.40 3.05
C GLY A 4 0.24 11.44 2.70
N ILE A 5 0.48 10.55 1.74
CA ILE A 5 -0.47 9.53 1.31
C ILE A 5 0.01 8.15 1.79
N MET A 6 -0.83 7.44 2.54
CA MET A 6 -0.55 6.07 3.01
C MET A 6 -1.17 5.02 2.10
N PHE A 7 -0.58 3.81 2.11
CA PHE A 7 -0.99 2.66 1.31
C PHE A 7 -0.81 2.85 -0.21
N ALA A 8 0.17 3.64 -0.63
CA ALA A 8 0.37 3.97 -2.06
C ALA A 8 0.53 2.74 -2.97
N ASN A 9 1.23 1.71 -2.50
CA ASN A 9 1.51 0.47 -3.24
C ASN A 9 0.34 -0.54 -3.29
N THR A 10 -0.77 -0.29 -2.61
CA THR A 10 -1.97 -1.14 -2.70
C THR A 10 -2.95 -0.65 -3.77
N VAL A 11 -2.99 0.68 -4.00
CA VAL A 11 -3.92 1.32 -4.94
C VAL A 11 -3.37 1.27 -6.38
N PHE A 12 -2.06 1.46 -6.53
CA PHE A 12 -1.36 1.44 -7.82
C PHE A 12 -0.22 0.40 -7.82
N PRO A 13 -0.55 -0.90 -7.85
CA PRO A 13 0.47 -1.96 -7.76
C PRO A 13 1.30 -2.10 -9.05
N ASP A 14 0.83 -1.58 -10.19
CA ASP A 14 1.57 -1.59 -11.45
C ASP A 14 2.49 -0.38 -11.59
N GLY A 15 3.70 -0.59 -12.13
CA GLY A 15 4.75 0.42 -12.14
C GLY A 15 4.37 1.71 -12.90
N GLN A 16 3.75 1.61 -14.08
CA GLN A 16 3.43 2.80 -14.87
C GLN A 16 2.36 3.68 -14.20
N ARG A 17 1.31 3.08 -13.63
CA ARG A 17 0.34 3.87 -12.86
C ARG A 17 0.90 4.33 -11.51
N ALA A 18 1.80 3.57 -10.89
CA ALA A 18 2.50 3.99 -9.69
C ALA A 18 3.32 5.27 -9.92
N ALA A 19 4.09 5.32 -11.01
CA ALA A 19 4.86 6.51 -11.38
C ALA A 19 3.95 7.70 -11.68
N ALA A 20 2.91 7.52 -12.48
CA ALA A 20 1.93 8.57 -12.77
C ALA A 20 1.24 9.09 -11.50
N PHE A 21 0.91 8.20 -10.57
CA PHE A 21 0.35 8.56 -9.28
C PHE A 21 1.34 9.37 -8.43
N ALA A 22 2.61 8.96 -8.37
CA ALA A 22 3.63 9.67 -7.60
C ALA A 22 3.84 11.10 -8.11
N SER A 23 3.97 11.28 -9.44
CA SER A 23 4.08 12.62 -10.04
C SER A 23 2.85 13.48 -9.74
N ALA A 24 1.63 12.91 -9.85
CA ALA A 24 0.41 13.63 -9.54
C ALA A 24 0.31 14.02 -8.05
N ALA A 25 0.81 13.17 -7.15
CA ALA A 25 0.84 13.47 -5.72
C ALA A 25 1.80 14.62 -5.40
N GLU A 26 2.98 14.64 -6.02
CA GLU A 26 3.93 15.75 -5.89
C GLU A 26 3.36 17.06 -6.45
N GLU A 27 2.75 17.03 -7.65
CA GLU A 27 2.08 18.19 -8.26
C GLU A 27 0.95 18.74 -7.39
N ALA A 28 0.21 17.85 -6.70
CA ALA A 28 -0.84 18.22 -5.76
C ALA A 28 -0.30 18.74 -4.40
N GLY A 29 1.02 18.72 -4.18
CA GLY A 29 1.68 19.25 -2.99
C GLY A 29 1.76 18.28 -1.81
N PHE A 30 1.60 16.97 -2.03
CA PHE A 30 1.89 15.98 -1.00
C PHE A 30 3.40 15.83 -0.82
N GLU A 31 3.83 15.71 0.44
CA GLU A 31 5.24 15.71 0.81
C GLU A 31 5.85 14.31 0.86
N SER A 32 5.03 13.28 1.07
CA SER A 32 5.52 11.91 1.18
C SER A 32 4.49 10.88 0.74
N LEU A 33 5.00 9.79 0.17
CA LEU A 33 4.26 8.56 -0.11
C LEU A 33 4.73 7.47 0.85
N TRP A 34 3.78 6.78 1.46
CA TRP A 34 4.03 5.72 2.43
C TRP A 34 3.47 4.41 1.89
N THR A 35 4.36 3.43 1.73
CA THR A 35 4.03 2.07 1.33
C THR A 35 3.82 1.18 2.55
N VAL A 36 3.16 0.04 2.35
CA VAL A 36 2.94 -0.96 3.39
C VAL A 36 3.37 -2.33 2.93
N GLU A 37 3.55 -3.23 3.88
CA GLU A 37 3.91 -4.61 3.61
C GLU A 37 3.27 -5.59 4.58
N HIS A 38 3.01 -6.80 4.07
CA HIS A 38 2.74 -7.99 4.85
C HIS A 38 3.61 -9.13 4.30
N VAL A 39 4.83 -9.27 4.81
CA VAL A 39 5.75 -10.37 4.45
C VAL A 39 5.14 -11.74 4.78
N VAL A 40 4.37 -11.78 5.88
CA VAL A 40 3.63 -12.97 6.30
C VAL A 40 2.15 -12.62 6.31
N PHE A 41 1.37 -13.40 5.57
CA PHE A 41 -0.08 -13.33 5.58
C PHE A 41 -0.65 -14.61 6.21
N PRO A 42 -1.31 -14.55 7.38
CA PRO A 42 -1.90 -15.74 7.99
C PRO A 42 -3.14 -16.19 7.21
N ASP A 43 -3.02 -17.31 6.49
CA ASP A 43 -4.15 -17.91 5.73
C ASP A 43 -5.26 -18.45 6.66
N ASN A 44 -4.88 -18.91 7.85
CA ASN A 44 -5.81 -19.39 8.87
C ASN A 44 -5.31 -18.96 10.25
N TYR A 45 -6.19 -18.35 11.04
CA TYR A 45 -5.90 -17.89 12.38
C TYR A 45 -7.15 -18.00 13.25
N GLY A 46 -6.95 -18.45 14.50
CA GLY A 46 -8.02 -18.66 15.47
C GLY A 46 -8.41 -17.41 16.26
N SER A 47 -7.59 -16.36 16.22
CA SER A 47 -7.92 -15.06 16.81
C SER A 47 -8.96 -14.31 15.96
N SER A 48 -9.72 -13.41 16.59
CA SER A 48 -10.64 -12.52 15.87
C SER A 48 -9.94 -11.19 15.58
N TYR A 49 -10.01 -10.72 14.33
CA TYR A 49 -9.53 -9.39 13.96
C TYR A 49 -10.44 -8.32 14.57
N PRO A 50 -9.91 -7.40 15.40
CA PRO A 50 -10.75 -6.55 16.25
C PRO A 50 -11.43 -5.39 15.53
N TYR A 51 -11.03 -5.10 14.28
CA TYR A 51 -11.47 -3.91 13.55
C TYR A 51 -12.51 -4.21 12.46
N ASP A 52 -12.97 -5.47 12.34
CA ASP A 52 -14.02 -5.88 11.39
C ASP A 52 -15.01 -6.85 12.05
N GLN A 53 -16.30 -6.71 11.76
CA GLN A 53 -17.36 -7.54 12.35
C GLN A 53 -17.23 -9.02 11.98
N SER A 54 -16.66 -9.34 10.81
CA SER A 54 -16.40 -10.72 10.40
C SER A 54 -15.30 -11.40 11.22
N GLY A 55 -14.54 -10.63 12.01
CA GLY A 55 -13.32 -11.10 12.67
C GLY A 55 -12.20 -11.40 11.68
N LYS A 56 -12.33 -10.99 10.41
CA LYS A 56 -11.32 -11.21 9.36
C LYS A 56 -10.67 -9.90 8.89
N MET A 57 -9.39 -9.99 8.54
CA MET A 57 -8.67 -8.86 7.92
C MET A 57 -9.26 -8.58 6.53
N PRO A 58 -9.41 -7.31 6.11
CA PRO A 58 -9.91 -6.96 4.79
C PRO A 58 -8.98 -7.39 3.64
N ALA A 59 -7.68 -7.47 3.91
CA ALA A 59 -6.70 -7.93 2.93
C ALA A 59 -6.75 -9.47 2.79
N HIS A 60 -6.32 -9.98 1.64
CA HIS A 60 -6.22 -11.41 1.37
C HIS A 60 -4.79 -11.78 0.92
N PRO A 61 -4.39 -13.05 1.08
CA PRO A 61 -3.07 -13.53 0.61
C PRO A 61 -2.84 -13.31 -0.89
N LYS A 62 -3.93 -13.24 -1.67
CA LYS A 62 -3.91 -12.98 -3.12
C LYS A 62 -4.08 -11.50 -3.48
N SER A 63 -4.19 -10.61 -2.50
CA SER A 63 -4.20 -9.17 -2.74
C SER A 63 -2.90 -8.77 -3.44
N LYS A 64 -3.02 -7.95 -4.48
CA LYS A 64 -1.85 -7.42 -5.19
C LYS A 64 -1.19 -6.37 -4.31
N LEU A 65 -0.23 -6.81 -3.51
CA LEU A 65 0.61 -5.96 -2.69
C LEU A 65 2.02 -6.00 -3.27
N THR A 66 2.39 -4.97 -4.01
CA THR A 66 3.74 -4.86 -4.57
C THR A 66 4.73 -4.60 -3.44
N ASP A 67 5.88 -5.28 -3.47
CA ASP A 67 6.97 -5.07 -2.52
C ASP A 67 7.27 -3.56 -2.36
N PRO A 68 7.30 -3.05 -1.12
CA PRO A 68 7.39 -1.61 -0.88
C PRO A 68 8.70 -1.02 -1.39
N ILE A 69 9.81 -1.75 -1.32
CA ILE A 69 11.13 -1.25 -1.73
C ILE A 69 11.21 -1.21 -3.25
N VAL A 70 10.74 -2.26 -3.93
CA VAL A 70 10.65 -2.29 -5.39
C VAL A 70 9.73 -1.19 -5.91
N TRP A 71 8.58 -1.00 -5.26
CA TRP A 71 7.63 0.05 -5.63
C TRP A 71 8.23 1.45 -5.46
N LEU A 72 8.84 1.73 -4.30
CA LEU A 72 9.50 3.01 -4.03
C LEU A 72 10.68 3.27 -4.98
N THR A 73 11.47 2.24 -5.27
CA THR A 73 12.59 2.33 -6.23
C THR A 73 12.08 2.71 -7.62
N TRP A 74 10.93 2.16 -8.03
CA TRP A 74 10.35 2.46 -9.34
C TRP A 74 9.82 3.88 -9.44
N VAL A 75 9.09 4.36 -8.43
CA VAL A 75 8.49 5.71 -8.48
C VAL A 75 9.46 6.84 -8.15
N GLY A 76 10.56 6.52 -7.47
CA GLY A 76 11.62 7.48 -7.15
C GLY A 76 12.73 7.59 -8.20
N ALA A 77 12.62 6.87 -9.32
CA ALA A 77 13.58 6.88 -10.43
C ALA A 77 13.30 8.02 -11.42
#